data_AF-A0A932D621-F1
#
_entry.id   AF-A0A932D621-F1
#
_cell.length_a   1.000
_cell.length_b   1.000
_cell.length_c   1.000
_cell.angle_alpha   90.00
_cell.angle_beta   90.00
_cell.angle_gamma   90.00
#
_symmetry.space_group_name_H-M   'P 1'
#
loop_
_entity.id
_entity.type
_entity.pdbx_description
1 polymer ?
#
loop_
_entity_poly.entity_id
_entity_poly.type
_entity_poly.pdbx_seq_one_letter_code
_entity_poly.pdbx_strand_id
1 'polypeptide(L)' 'MPRKIRQLIADLERAGFRDRGGKGSHRNFVHPKGVRATVSGNPGHDARPYQEREVRRKIEQAQT' A
#
# COMPACT_ATOMS: atom_id res chain seq x y z
N MET A 1 -2.23 16.53 9.72
CA MET A 1 -3.40 15.68 9.40
C MET A 1 -2.89 14.30 9.03
N PRO A 2 -3.58 13.21 9.44
CA PRO A 2 -3.19 11.85 9.04
C PRO A 2 -3.20 11.71 7.52
N ARG A 3 -2.32 10.84 7.00
CA ARG A 3 -2.32 10.56 5.56
C ARG A 3 -3.62 9.87 5.17
N LYS A 4 -4.00 9.96 3.90
CA LYS A 4 -5.15 9.22 3.35
C LYS A 4 -4.71 7.89 2.76
N ILE A 5 -5.62 6.90 2.76
CA ILE A 5 -5.36 5.59 2.12
C ILE A 5 -4.95 5.73 0.64
N ARG A 6 -5.55 6.65 -0.12
CA ARG A 6 -5.14 6.94 -1.51
C ARG A 6 -3.67 7.36 -1.64
N GLN A 7 -3.11 8.00 -0.62
CA GLN A 7 -1.71 8.40 -0.65
C GLN A 7 -0.78 7.19 -0.41
N LEU A 8 -1.20 6.24 0.43
CA LEU A 8 -0.48 4.98 0.62
C LEU A 8 -0.49 4.10 -0.65
N ILE A 9 -1.63 4.05 -1.33
CA ILE A 9 -1.76 3.38 -2.64
C ILE A 9 -0.79 4.01 -3.65
N ALA A 10 -0.80 5.34 -3.76
CA ALA A 10 0.07 6.05 -4.69
C ALA A 10 1.57 5.85 -4.39
N ASP A 11 1.95 5.67 -3.12
CA ASP A 11 3.34 5.37 -2.76
C ASP A 11 3.75 3.96 -3.22
N LEU A 12 2.87 2.96 -3.04
CA LEU A 12 3.12 1.61 -3.53
C LEU A 12 3.24 1.59 -5.05
N GLU A 13 2.34 2.26 -5.77
CA GLU A 13 2.37 2.36 -7.24
C GLU A 13 3.65 3.05 -7.73
N ARG A 14 4.06 4.16 -7.09
CA ARG A 14 5.33 4.84 -7.39
C ARG A 14 6.55 3.96 -7.12
N ALA A 15 6.46 3.06 -6.15
CA ALA A 15 7.50 2.07 -5.85
C ALA A 15 7.45 0.84 -6.77
N GLY A 16 6.61 0.83 -7.81
CA GLY A 16 6.53 -0.25 -8.81
C GLY A 16 5.62 -1.41 -8.43
N PHE A 17 4.84 -1.29 -7.35
CA PHE A 17 3.81 -2.27 -7.03
C PHE A 17 2.61 -2.13 -7.97
N ARG A 18 1.96 -3.25 -8.27
CA ARG A 18 0.74 -3.32 -9.09
C ARG A 18 -0.42 -3.86 -8.26
N ASP A 19 -1.58 -3.20 -8.37
CA ASP A 19 -2.82 -3.69 -7.75
C ASP A 19 -3.24 -5.01 -8.41
N ARG A 20 -3.52 -6.03 -7.59
CA ARG A 20 -4.02 -7.36 -7.97
C ARG A 20 -5.50 -7.52 -7.64
N GLY A 21 -6.15 -6.42 -7.27
CA GLY A 21 -7.52 -6.39 -6.78
C GLY A 21 -7.62 -6.80 -5.32
N GLY A 22 -8.85 -6.81 -4.85
CA GLY A 22 -9.21 -7.23 -3.51
C GLY A 22 -10.73 -7.12 -3.32
N LYS A 23 -11.21 -7.58 -2.17
CA LYS A 23 -12.64 -7.61 -1.86
C LYS A 23 -12.98 -6.50 -0.87
N GLY A 24 -14.07 -5.78 -1.15
CA GLY A 24 -14.54 -4.69 -0.30
C GLY A 24 -13.51 -3.56 -0.24
N SER A 25 -13.12 -3.16 0.96
CA SER A 25 -12.17 -2.07 1.19
C SER A 25 -10.71 -2.51 1.23
N HIS A 26 -10.39 -3.76 0.87
CA HIS A 26 -9.01 -4.24 0.83
C HIS A 26 -8.47 -4.22 -0.60
N ARG A 27 -7.23 -3.77 -0.77
CA ARG A 27 -6.46 -3.85 -2.01
C ARG A 27 -5.16 -4.61 -1.77
N ASN A 28 -4.83 -5.52 -2.67
CA ASN A 28 -3.59 -6.29 -2.60
C ASN A 28 -2.64 -5.86 -3.71
N PHE A 29 -1.40 -5.62 -3.36
CA PHE A 29 -0.36 -5.14 -4.26
C PHE A 29 0.77 -6.14 -4.38
N VAL A 30 1.34 -6.27 -5.58
CA VAL A 30 2.51 -7.10 -5.85
C VAL A 30 3.58 -6.32 -6.58
N HIS A 31 4.83 -6.45 -6.14
CA HIS A 31 6.01 -5.94 -6.83
C HIS A 31 6.62 -7.04 -7.73
N PRO A 32 7.24 -6.71 -8.88
CA PRO A 32 7.90 -7.70 -9.75
C PRO A 32 8.95 -8.59 -9.04
N LYS A 33 9.59 -8.07 -7.99
CA LYS A 33 10.52 -8.83 -7.13
C LYS A 33 9.83 -9.81 -6.16
N GLY A 34 8.51 -10.01 -6.26
CA GLY A 34 7.75 -10.97 -5.44
C GLY A 34 7.24 -10.43 -4.10
N VAL A 35 7.57 -9.18 -3.73
CA VAL A 35 7.09 -8.55 -2.49
C VAL A 35 5.59 -8.24 -2.61
N ARG A 36 4.84 -8.50 -1.54
CA ARG A 36 3.39 -8.26 -1.45
C ARG A 36 3.04 -7.30 -0.32
N ALA A 37 2.10 -6.41 -0.58
CA ALA A 37 1.54 -5.48 0.39
C ALA A 37 0.01 -5.50 0.34
N THR A 38 -0.65 -5.27 1.47
CA THR A 38 -2.11 -5.14 1.54
C THR A 38 -2.46 -3.81 2.18
N VAL A 39 -3.37 -3.07 1.57
CA VAL A 39 -3.89 -1.81 2.10
C VAL A 39 -5.38 -1.97 2.34
N SER A 40 -5.81 -1.79 3.58
CA SER A 40 -7.22 -1.80 3.99
C SER A 40 -7.80 -0.39 4.12
N GLY A 41 -9.07 -0.23 3.77
CA GLY A 41 -9.79 1.04 3.85
C GLY A 41 -10.10 1.66 2.48
N ASN A 42 -11.13 2.50 2.47
CA ASN A 42 -11.51 3.24 1.28
C ASN A 42 -10.50 4.37 1.01
N PRO A 43 -10.28 4.79 -0.26
CA PRO A 43 -9.27 5.80 -0.61
C PRO A 43 -9.34 7.11 0.18
N GLY A 44 -10.54 7.53 0.61
CA GLY A 44 -10.77 8.77 1.36
C GLY A 44 -10.59 8.65 2.88
N HIS A 45 -10.44 7.44 3.43
CA HIS A 45 -10.24 7.24 4.85
C HIS A 45 -8.84 7.70 5.28
N ASP A 46 -8.72 8.08 6.55
CA ASP A 46 -7.44 8.30 7.19
C ASP A 46 -6.70 6.98 7.37
N ALA A 47 -5.42 6.99 7.03
CA ALA A 47 -4.51 5.89 7.27
C ALA A 47 -4.22 5.79 8.77
N ARG A 48 -4.19 4.56 9.26
CA ARG A 48 -3.70 4.27 10.61
C ARG A 48 -2.17 4.24 10.59
N PRO A 49 -1.49 4.64 11.68
CA PRO A 49 -0.02 4.67 11.73
C PRO A 49 0.66 3.33 11.36
N TYR A 50 0.04 2.19 11.66
CA TYR A 50 0.58 0.89 11.27
C TYR A 50 0.56 0.67 9.75
N GLN A 51 -0.43 1.22 9.03
CA GLN A 51 -0.54 1.07 7.58
C GLN A 51 0.58 1.85 6.89
N GLU A 52 0.89 3.04 7.38
CA GLU A 52 2.02 3.83 6.88
C GLU A 52 3.35 3.09 7.08
N ARG A 53 3.56 2.55 8.29
CA ARG A 53 4.73 1.74 8.62
C ARG A 53 4.86 0.50 7.76
N GLU A 54 3.75 -0.20 7.52
CA GLU A 54 3.74 -1.42 6.71
C GLU A 54 4.07 -1.09 5.25
N VAL A 55 3.43 -0.08 4.67
CA VAL A 55 3.72 0.37 3.29
C VAL A 55 5.18 0.75 3.14
N ARG A 56 5.73 1.55 4.07
CA ARG A 56 7.15 1.91 4.05
C ARG A 56 8.06 0.68 4.06
N ARG A 57 7.83 -0.26 4.99
CA ARG A 57 8.62 -1.49 5.08
C ARG A 57 8.56 -2.33 3.80
N LYS A 58 7.39 -2.41 3.16
CA LYS A 58 7.22 -3.17 1.91
C LYS A 58 7.93 -2.50 0.73
N ILE A 59 7.91 -1.18 0.66
CA ILE A 59 8.66 -0.42 -0.35
C ILE A 59 10.16 -0.63 -0.16
N GLU A 60 10.67 -0.47 1.07
CA GLU A 60 12.08 -0.72 1.39
C GLU A 60 12.50 -2.15 1.00
N GLN A 61 11.69 -3.16 1.35
CA GLN A 61 11.92 -4.55 0.99
C GLN A 61 11.93 -4.80 -0.53
N ALA A 62 11.15 -4.05 -1.30
CA ALA A 62 11.10 -4.16 -2.77
C ALA A 62 12.27 -3.44 -3.46
N GLN A 63 12.99 -2.58 -2.76
CA GLN A 63 14.10 -1.80 -3.31
C GLN A 63 15.47 -2.43 -3.02
N THR A 64 15.57 -3.29 -2.00
CA THR A 64 16.70 -4.22 -1.83
C THR A 64 16.79 -5.18 -3.02
#